data_AF-A0A2U3L7R1-F1
#
_entry.id   AF-A0A2U3L7R1-F1
#
_cell.length_a   1.000
_cell.length_b   1.000
_cell.length_c   1.000
_cell.angle_alpha   90.00
_cell.angle_beta   90.00
_cell.angle_gamma   90.00
#
_symmetry.space_group_name_H-M   'P 1'
#
loop_
_entity.id
_entity.type
_entity.pdbx_description
1 polymer ?
#
loop_
_entity_poly.entity_id
_entity_poly.type
_entity_poly.pdbx_seq_one_letter_code
_entity_poly.pdbx_strand_id
1 'polypeptide(L)'
;MVKGMFEVACPCCEAMLKIDPETRAIIAHTVKERPKPIEDLAAEVAKLKGAGARREELFQKNFEAEKSHGKVLEKKFDELFKRAKENPDLEPPKRDIDL
;
A
#
# COMPACT_ATOMS: atom_id res chain seq x y z
N MET A 1 9.32 52.21 -15.69
CA MET A 1 9.75 51.49 -14.48
C MET A 1 10.02 50.06 -14.92
N VAL A 2 11.29 49.62 -14.94
CA VAL A 2 11.64 48.25 -15.36
C VAL A 2 11.01 47.30 -14.37
N LYS A 3 10.03 46.49 -14.81
CA LYS A 3 9.50 45.42 -13.97
C LYS A 3 10.60 44.38 -13.86
N GLY A 4 11.11 44.12 -12.66
CA GLY A 4 12.08 43.06 -12.43
C GLY A 4 11.59 41.71 -12.93
N MET A 5 12.51 40.85 -13.38
CA MET A 5 12.20 39.47 -13.72
C MET A 5 11.55 38.77 -12.52
N PHE A 6 10.57 37.88 -12.79
CA PHE A 6 9.86 37.15 -11.74
C PHE A 6 9.93 35.64 -11.96
N GLU A 7 9.78 34.90 -10.87
CA GLU A 7 9.92 33.44 -10.85
C GLU A 7 8.55 32.77 -10.69
N VAL A 8 8.28 31.73 -11.50
CA VAL A 8 7.04 30.93 -11.47
C VAL A 8 7.38 29.44 -11.61
N ALA A 9 6.69 28.59 -10.86
CA ALA A 9 6.80 27.14 -11.02
C ALA A 9 5.98 26.64 -12.23
N CYS A 10 6.56 25.83 -13.12
CA CYS A 10 5.80 25.21 -14.21
C CYS A 10 4.82 24.17 -13.64
N PRO A 11 3.52 24.24 -13.96
CA PRO A 11 2.57 23.19 -13.58
C PRO A 11 2.83 21.84 -14.28
N CYS A 12 3.66 21.86 -15.33
CA CYS A 12 3.97 20.70 -16.17
C CYS A 12 5.07 19.78 -15.60
N CYS A 13 6.11 20.38 -15.02
CA CYS A 13 7.35 19.69 -14.65
C CYS A 13 7.95 20.18 -13.33
N GLU A 14 7.23 21.06 -12.62
CA GLU A 14 7.67 21.70 -11.36
C GLU A 14 9.00 22.48 -11.49
N ALA A 15 9.46 22.78 -12.70
CA ALA A 15 10.66 23.57 -12.93
C ALA A 15 10.42 25.04 -12.53
N MET A 16 11.47 25.69 -12.00
CA MET A 16 11.46 27.12 -11.74
C MET A 16 11.76 27.88 -13.05
N LEU A 17 10.82 28.72 -13.46
CA LEU A 17 10.90 29.55 -14.66
C LEU A 17 11.18 31.00 -14.28
N LYS A 18 12.22 31.61 -14.87
CA LYS A 18 12.44 33.06 -14.81
C LYS A 18 11.81 33.71 -16.04
N ILE A 19 10.84 34.60 -15.83
CA ILE A 19 10.07 35.24 -16.89
C ILE A 19 10.38 36.74 -16.90
N ASP A 20 10.67 37.27 -18.09
CA ASP A 20 10.75 38.70 -18.30
C ASP A 20 9.37 39.27 -18.69
N PRO A 21 8.83 40.21 -17.90
CA PRO A 21 7.51 40.79 -18.17
C PRO A 21 7.45 41.69 -19.41
N GLU A 22 8.57 42.23 -19.88
CA GLU A 22 8.60 43.11 -21.06
C GLU A 22 8.53 42.31 -22.36
N THR A 23 9.38 41.28 -22.48
CA THR A 23 9.42 40.40 -23.66
C THR A 23 8.41 39.25 -23.61
N ARG A 24 7.82 38.98 -22.42
CA ARG A 24 6.97 37.82 -22.13
C ARG A 24 7.64 36.48 -22.43
N ALA A 25 8.97 36.45 -22.43
CA ALA A 25 9.76 35.27 -22.70
C ALA A 25 10.25 34.60 -21.41
N ILE A 26 10.44 33.28 -21.48
CA ILE A 26 11.12 32.50 -20.43
C ILE A 26 12.63 32.64 -20.67
N ILE A 27 13.34 33.24 -19.72
CA ILE A 27 14.79 33.46 -19.80
C ILE A 27 15.57 32.28 -19.22
N ALA A 28 15.05 31.64 -18.17
CA ALA A 28 15.69 30.47 -17.57
C ALA A 28 14.66 29.42 -17.15
N HIS A 29 15.03 28.15 -17.34
CA HIS A 29 14.26 26.98 -16.94
C HIS A 29 15.17 26.06 -16.11
N THR A 30 14.94 26.03 -14.80
CA THR A 30 15.70 25.20 -13.87
C THR A 30 14.85 24.02 -13.43
N VAL A 31 15.19 22.82 -13.90
CA VAL A 31 14.51 21.58 -13.52
C VAL A 31 14.84 21.23 -12.07
N LYS A 32 13.82 20.87 -11.30
CA LYS A 32 14.00 20.33 -9.96
C LYS A 32 14.83 19.05 -10.03
N GLU A 33 15.96 19.00 -9.33
CA GLU A 33 16.75 17.78 -9.22
C GLU A 33 15.87 16.70 -8.57
N ARG A 34 15.58 15.64 -9.34
CA ARG A 34 14.86 14.50 -8.79
C ARG A 34 15.80 13.80 -7.82
N PRO A 35 15.39 13.53 -6.57
CA PRO A 35 16.23 12.80 -5.63
C PRO A 35 16.63 11.47 -6.27
N LYS A 36 17.90 11.11 -6.14
CA LYS A 36 18.43 9.88 -6.75
C LYS A 36 17.67 8.69 -6.16
N PRO A 37 17.26 7.71 -6.98
CA PRO A 37 16.43 6.59 -6.51
C PRO A 37 17.12 5.69 -5.47
N ILE A 38 18.45 5.77 -5.36
CA ILE A 38 19.24 5.08 -4.34
C ILE A 38 20.26 6.08 -3.80
N GLU A 39 20.09 6.47 -2.54
CA GLU A 39 21.07 7.28 -1.81
C GLU A 39 22.13 6.42 -1.13
N ASP A 40 21.75 5.22 -0.63
CA ASP A 40 22.63 4.25 0.02
C ASP A 40 22.26 2.80 -0.35
N LEU A 41 23.20 2.12 -1.01
CA LEU A 41 23.06 0.73 -1.42
C LEU A 41 23.02 -0.23 -0.22
N ALA A 42 23.70 0.10 0.88
CA ALA A 42 23.76 -0.75 2.07
C ALA A 42 22.41 -0.79 2.80
N ALA A 43 21.73 0.36 2.91
CA ALA A 43 20.39 0.47 3.48
C ALA A 43 19.35 -0.36 2.71
N GLU A 44 19.40 -0.35 1.37
CA GLU A 44 18.49 -1.15 0.54
C GLU A 44 18.78 -2.66 0.63
N VAL A 45 20.05 -3.07 0.68
CA VAL A 45 20.41 -4.48 0.91
C VAL A 45 19.93 -4.96 2.29
N ALA A 46 19.99 -4.11 3.33
CA ALA A 46 19.46 -4.44 4.65
C ALA A 46 17.93 -4.64 4.63
N LYS A 47 17.19 -3.79 3.92
CA LYS A 47 15.74 -3.96 3.73
C LYS A 47 15.40 -5.26 3.01
N LEU A 48 16.14 -5.59 1.95
CA LEU A 48 15.95 -6.84 1.20
C LEU A 48 16.22 -8.09 2.07
N LYS A 49 17.25 -8.06 2.91
CA LYS A 49 17.53 -9.16 3.86
C LYS A 49 16.42 -9.32 4.90
N GLY A 50 15.87 -8.22 5.42
CA GLY A 50 14.74 -8.26 6.37
C GLY A 50 13.44 -8.81 5.76
N ALA A 51 13.23 -8.63 4.45
CA ALA A 51 12.05 -9.12 3.77
C ALA A 51 11.97 -10.66 3.73
N GLY A 52 13.12 -11.35 3.64
CA GLY A 52 13.16 -12.83 3.66
C GLY A 52 12.68 -13.40 4.99
N ALA A 53 13.22 -12.89 6.11
CA ALA A 53 12.83 -13.32 7.45
C ALA A 53 11.34 -13.09 7.74
N ARG A 54 10.80 -11.94 7.31
CA ARG A 54 9.37 -11.63 7.48
C ARG A 54 8.45 -12.57 6.68
N ARG A 55 8.87 -12.96 5.46
CA ARG A 55 8.12 -13.92 4.65
C ARG A 55 8.08 -15.30 5.31
N GLU A 56 9.22 -15.76 5.82
CA GLU A 56 9.30 -17.04 6.51
C GLU A 56 8.46 -17.06 7.79
N GLU A 57 8.51 -15.98 8.58
CA GLU A 57 7.68 -15.86 9.80
C GLU A 57 6.17 -15.92 9.48
N LEU A 58 5.73 -15.22 8.42
CA LEU A 58 4.34 -15.28 7.97
C LEU A 58 3.97 -16.67 7.45
N PHE A 59 4.88 -17.33 6.74
CA PHE A 59 4.66 -18.69 6.26
C PHE A 59 4.47 -19.67 7.43
N GLN A 60 5.36 -19.66 8.43
CA GLN A 60 5.26 -20.54 9.58
C GLN A 60 3.96 -20.31 10.37
N LYS A 61 3.56 -19.06 10.59
CA LYS A 61 2.27 -18.73 11.23
C LYS A 61 1.08 -19.33 10.49
N ASN A 62 1.05 -19.19 9.16
CA ASN A 62 -0.03 -19.77 8.35
C ASN A 62 0.02 -21.31 8.35
N PHE A 63 1.22 -21.89 8.29
CA PHE A 63 1.40 -23.34 8.31
C PHE A 63 0.93 -23.97 9.63
N GLU A 64 1.23 -23.33 10.77
CA GLU A 64 0.74 -23.75 12.07
C GLU A 64 -0.79 -23.62 12.18
N ALA A 65 -1.36 -22.52 11.68
CA ALA A 65 -2.81 -22.35 11.62
C ALA A 65 -3.46 -23.47 10.79
N GLU A 66 -2.92 -23.77 9.61
CA GLU A 66 -3.45 -24.79 8.70
C GLU A 66 -3.46 -26.19 9.32
N LYS A 67 -2.42 -26.57 10.08
CA LYS A 67 -2.37 -27.86 10.80
C LYS A 67 -3.56 -28.05 11.75
N SER A 68 -4.04 -26.97 12.36
CA SER A 68 -5.16 -27.01 13.31
C SER A 68 -6.52 -26.72 12.66
N HIS A 69 -6.52 -26.15 11.45
CA HIS A 69 -7.71 -25.64 10.77
C HIS A 69 -8.79 -26.70 10.57
N GLY A 70 -8.41 -27.90 10.10
CA GLY A 70 -9.36 -29.02 9.93
C GLY A 70 -10.10 -29.40 11.21
N LYS A 71 -9.38 -29.49 12.33
CA LYS A 71 -9.97 -29.82 13.65
C LYS A 71 -10.91 -28.71 14.15
N VAL A 72 -10.60 -27.45 13.83
CA VAL A 72 -11.48 -26.32 14.16
C VAL A 72 -12.76 -26.38 13.34
N LEU A 73 -12.67 -26.68 12.04
CA LEU A 73 -13.84 -26.83 11.17
C LEU A 73 -14.74 -27.98 11.60
N GLU A 74 -14.17 -29.13 11.95
CA GLU A 74 -14.91 -30.29 12.45
C GLU A 74 -15.71 -29.93 13.72
N LYS A 75 -15.06 -29.30 14.71
CA LYS A 75 -15.74 -28.86 15.94
C LYS A 75 -16.84 -27.83 15.68
N LYS A 76 -16.60 -26.88 14.77
CA LYS A 76 -17.61 -25.88 14.36
C LYS A 76 -18.81 -26.56 13.71
N PHE A 77 -18.58 -27.54 12.85
CA PHE A 77 -19.63 -28.31 12.20
C PHE A 77 -20.48 -29.06 13.24
N ASP A 78 -19.84 -29.77 14.17
CA ASP A 78 -20.55 -30.51 15.22
C ASP A 78 -21.41 -29.60 16.09
N GLU A 79 -20.91 -28.42 16.43
CA GLU A 79 -21.65 -27.44 17.24
C GLU A 79 -22.84 -26.86 16.48
N LEU A 80 -22.66 -26.46 15.22
CA LEU A 80 -23.75 -25.97 14.37
C LEU A 80 -24.79 -27.08 14.12
N PHE A 81 -24.36 -28.32 13.93
CA PHE A 81 -25.24 -29.46 13.73
C PHE A 81 -26.09 -29.76 14.97
N LYS A 82 -25.51 -29.64 16.17
CA LYS A 82 -26.27 -29.74 17.44
C LYS A 82 -27.30 -28.62 17.56
N ARG A 83 -26.91 -27.36 17.32
CA ARG A 83 -27.82 -26.22 17.38
C ARG A 83 -29.01 -26.35 16.42
N ALA A 84 -28.77 -26.86 15.21
CA ALA A 84 -29.81 -27.11 14.22
C ALA A 84 -30.79 -28.21 14.67
N LYS A 85 -30.31 -29.24 15.38
CA LYS A 85 -31.18 -30.27 15.99
C LYS A 85 -32.02 -29.72 17.15
N GLU A 86 -31.44 -28.85 17.95
CA GLU A 86 -32.13 -28.24 19.11
C GLU A 86 -33.18 -27.20 18.68
N ASN A 87 -32.97 -26.51 17.57
CA ASN A 87 -33.85 -25.45 17.08
C ASN A 87 -34.13 -25.61 15.58
N PRO A 88 -34.99 -26.58 15.19
CA PRO A 88 -35.25 -26.89 13.79
C PRO A 88 -35.99 -25.77 13.03
N ASP A 89 -36.70 -24.90 13.74
CA ASP A 89 -37.49 -23.80 13.15
C ASP A 89 -36.69 -22.49 13.00
N LEU A 90 -35.43 -22.44 13.48
CA LEU A 90 -34.57 -21.27 13.30
C LEU A 90 -34.03 -21.20 11.87
N GLU A 91 -34.17 -20.02 11.26
CA GLU A 91 -33.62 -19.76 9.94
C GLU A 91 -32.08 -19.88 9.96
N PRO A 92 -31.47 -20.52 8.94
CA PRO A 92 -30.02 -20.66 8.88
C PRO A 92 -29.30 -19.29 8.93
N PRO A 93 -28.10 -19.20 9.55
CA PRO A 93 -27.32 -17.98 9.51
C PRO A 93 -27.02 -17.55 8.08
N LYS A 94 -27.32 -16.29 7.73
CA LYS A 94 -26.98 -15.72 6.43
C LYS A 94 -25.47 -15.70 6.25
N ARG A 95 -24.98 -16.21 5.11
CA ARG A 95 -23.55 -16.16 4.76
C ARG A 95 -23.26 -14.85 4.04
N ASP A 96 -22.01 -14.41 4.09
CA ASP A 96 -21.58 -13.17 3.40
C ASP A 96 -21.83 -13.18 1.88
N ILE A 97 -21.94 -14.38 1.29
CA ILE A 97 -22.25 -14.58 -0.14
C ILE A 97 -23.75 -14.52 -0.47
N ASP A 98 -24.62 -14.53 0.54
CA ASP A 98 -26.08 -14.51 0.38
C ASP A 98 -26.64 -13.07 0.47
N LEU A 99 -25.76 -12.06 0.46
CA LEU A 99 -26.08 -10.62 0.47
C LEU A 99 -26.43 -10.07 -0.92
#